data_AF-E9S972-F1
#
_entry.id   AF-E9S972-F1
#
_cell.length_a   1.000
_cell.length_b   1.000
_cell.length_c   1.000
_cell.angle_alpha   90.00
_cell.angle_beta   90.00
_cell.angle_gamma   90.00
#
_symmetry.space_group_name_H-M   'P 1'
#
loop_
_entity.id
_entity.type
_entity.pdbx_description
1 polymer ?
#
loop_
_entity_poly.entity_id
_entity_poly.type
_entity_poly.pdbx_seq_one_letter_code
_entity_poly.pdbx_strand_id
1 'polypeptide(L)'
;MDYSDANFGKMQEEAVRRVMEMQQRSRSAVGGDRQTTPPPQKDPPNDIFGGLLGGIKLDEEKALIALLIYILHKNGADIKLLLGLAYLLL
;
A
#
# COMPACT_ATOMS: atom_id res chain seq x y z
N MET A 1 -32.42 18.12 -5.96
CA MET A 1 -32.23 16.70 -5.59
C MET A 1 -30.91 16.62 -4.86
N ASP A 2 -30.94 16.48 -3.54
CA ASP A 2 -29.74 16.47 -2.70
C ASP A 2 -29.35 15.01 -2.44
N TYR A 3 -28.40 14.51 -3.22
CA TYR A 3 -27.87 13.14 -3.14
C TYR A 3 -26.47 13.14 -2.53
N SER A 4 -26.22 14.00 -1.53
CA SER A 4 -24.87 14.22 -1.01
C SER A 4 -24.82 13.91 0.47
N ASP A 5 -23.80 13.17 0.88
CA ASP A 5 -23.40 12.93 2.26
C ASP A 5 -24.28 12.00 3.11
N ALA A 6 -25.57 12.31 3.33
CA ALA A 6 -26.41 11.49 4.22
C ALA A 6 -26.66 10.07 3.66
N ASN A 7 -26.78 9.95 2.34
CA ASN A 7 -26.95 8.67 1.65
C ASN A 7 -25.62 7.92 1.47
N PHE A 8 -24.52 8.66 1.37
CA PHE A 8 -23.18 8.09 1.21
C PHE A 8 -22.75 7.33 2.47
N GLY A 9 -23.05 7.87 3.66
CA GLY A 9 -22.81 7.17 4.92
C GLY A 9 -23.55 5.82 5.01
N LYS A 10 -24.82 5.78 4.58
CA LYS A 10 -25.61 4.53 4.57
C LYS A 10 -25.11 3.51 3.54
N MET A 11 -24.66 3.97 2.37
CA MET A 11 -24.06 3.09 1.36
C MET A 11 -22.70 2.54 1.80
N GLN A 12 -21.89 3.34 2.52
CA GLN A 12 -20.65 2.86 3.12
C GLN A 12 -20.91 1.77 4.16
N GLU A 13 -21.92 1.96 5.02
CA GLU A 13 -22.30 0.97 6.04
C GLU A 13 -22.76 -0.35 5.39
N GLU A 14 -23.57 -0.28 4.34
CA GLU A 14 -24.01 -1.46 3.59
C GLU A 14 -22.85 -2.15 2.86
N ALA A 15 -21.96 -1.36 2.24
CA ALA A 15 -20.81 -1.88 1.51
C ALA A 15 -19.86 -2.65 2.43
N VAL A 16 -19.52 -2.10 3.60
CA VAL A 16 -18.64 -2.76 4.58
C VAL A 16 -19.29 -4.04 5.10
N ARG A 17 -20.58 -3.98 5.44
CA ARG A 17 -21.34 -5.16 5.90
C ARG A 17 -21.35 -6.29 4.86
N ARG A 18 -21.60 -5.95 3.59
CA ARG A 18 -21.61 -6.92 2.48
C ARG A 18 -20.22 -7.49 2.21
N VAL A 19 -19.16 -6.69 2.31
CA VAL A 19 -17.77 -7.15 2.15
C VAL A 19 -17.39 -8.15 3.24
N MET A 20 -17.76 -7.90 4.50
CA MET A 20 -17.50 -8.83 5.60
C MET A 20 -18.20 -10.18 5.38
N GLU A 21 -19.47 -10.15 4.95
CA GLU A 21 -20.22 -11.36 4.59
C GLU A 21 -19.57 -12.11 3.42
N MET A 22 -19.14 -11.38 2.39
CA MET A 22 -18.51 -11.95 1.21
C MET A 22 -17.14 -12.57 1.53
N GLN A 23 -16.37 -11.96 2.44
CA GLN A 23 -15.11 -12.53 2.92
C GLN A 23 -15.33 -13.79 3.76
N GLN A 24 -16.33 -13.80 4.64
CA GLN A 24 -16.68 -14.98 5.43
C GLN A 24 -17.14 -16.14 4.53
N ARG A 25 -17.95 -15.83 3.52
CA ARG A 25 -18.42 -16.78 2.50
C ARG A 25 -17.29 -17.26 1.58
N SER A 26 -16.34 -16.40 1.23
CA SER A 26 -15.18 -16.77 0.42
C SER A 26 -14.21 -17.65 1.20
N ARG A 27 -13.99 -17.38 2.48
CA ARG A 27 -13.16 -18.22 3.36
C ARG A 27 -13.74 -19.62 3.52
N SER A 28 -15.06 -19.74 3.63
CA SER A 28 -15.74 -21.04 3.70
C SER A 28 -15.77 -21.77 2.35
N ALA A 29 -15.78 -21.03 1.22
CA ALA A 29 -15.70 -21.62 -0.12
C ALA A 29 -14.29 -22.13 -0.49
N VAL A 30 -13.23 -21.53 0.03
CA VAL A 30 -11.82 -21.89 -0.28
C VAL A 30 -11.33 -23.11 0.51
N GLY A 31 -12.02 -23.52 1.59
CA GLY A 31 -11.69 -24.72 2.36
C GLY A 31 -12.36 -26.01 1.90
N GLY A 32 -13.27 -25.93 0.91
CA GLY A 32 -13.99 -27.07 0.35
C GLY A 32 -13.44 -27.44 -1.03
N ASP A 33 -12.94 -28.65 -1.14
CA ASP A 33 -12.51 -29.32 -2.37
C ASP A 33 -13.27 -28.93 -3.65
N ARG A 34 -12.48 -28.73 -4.72
CA ARG A 34 -12.79 -28.88 -6.17
C ARG A 34 -13.20 -27.65 -6.98
N GLN A 35 -12.17 -27.09 -7.62
CA GLN A 35 -12.03 -27.07 -9.08
C GLN A 35 -13.08 -26.30 -9.90
N THR A 36 -12.85 -24.99 -10.04
CA THR A 36 -12.97 -24.24 -11.31
C THR A 36 -11.95 -23.09 -11.29
N THR A 37 -10.74 -23.31 -11.82
CA THR A 37 -9.67 -22.30 -11.98
C THR A 37 -9.80 -21.52 -13.30
N PRO A 38 -9.25 -20.29 -13.44
CA PRO A 38 -9.26 -19.16 -12.47
C PRO A 38 -9.44 -17.76 -13.16
N PRO A 39 -10.06 -16.76 -12.50
CA PRO A 39 -9.63 -15.36 -12.65
C PRO A 39 -8.63 -15.02 -11.53
N PRO A 40 -7.77 -14.02 -11.76
CA PRO A 40 -6.47 -13.89 -11.12
C PRO A 40 -6.60 -13.57 -9.64
N GLN A 41 -5.71 -14.21 -8.89
CA GLN A 41 -5.28 -13.85 -7.55
C GLN A 41 -5.10 -12.33 -7.48
N LYS A 42 -6.00 -11.67 -6.76
CA LYS A 42 -5.84 -10.26 -6.41
C LYS A 42 -5.15 -10.25 -5.07
N ASP A 43 -3.85 -10.02 -5.14
CA ASP A 43 -3.00 -9.63 -4.03
C ASP A 43 -3.69 -8.53 -3.20
N PRO A 44 -3.45 -8.51 -1.87
CA PRO A 44 -4.19 -7.67 -0.93
C PRO A 44 -4.18 -6.18 -1.34
N PRO A 45 -5.27 -5.43 -1.09
CA PRO A 45 -5.36 -4.00 -1.44
C PRO A 45 -4.37 -3.07 -0.71
N ASN A 46 -3.45 -3.61 0.09
CA ASN A 46 -2.45 -2.82 0.80
C ASN A 46 -1.11 -2.71 0.06
N ASP A 47 -0.95 -3.37 -1.08
CA ASP A 47 0.22 -3.23 -1.96
C ASP A 47 0.18 -1.98 -2.85
N ILE A 48 -0.58 -0.94 -2.49
CA ILE A 48 -0.49 0.34 -3.22
C ILE A 48 0.73 1.14 -2.76
N PHE A 49 0.98 1.17 -1.45
CA PHE A 49 2.26 1.67 -0.95
C PHE A 49 3.31 0.61 -1.26
N GLY A 50 3.18 -0.61 -0.72
CA GLY A 50 4.12 -1.72 -0.94
C GLY A 50 4.48 -2.03 -2.40
N GLY A 51 3.57 -1.84 -3.36
CA GLY A 51 3.81 -2.08 -4.79
C GLY A 51 4.43 -0.92 -5.55
N LEU A 52 4.29 0.32 -5.09
CA LEU A 52 4.99 1.48 -5.67
C LEU A 52 6.45 1.59 -5.19
N LEU A 53 6.77 1.04 -4.00
CA LEU A 53 8.13 1.06 -3.44
C LEU A 53 8.80 -0.32 -3.32
N GLY A 54 8.04 -1.42 -3.34
CA GLY A 54 8.57 -2.79 -3.28
C GLY A 54 9.00 -3.38 -4.63
N GLY A 55 8.69 -2.72 -5.74
CA GLY A 55 9.15 -3.12 -7.08
C GLY A 55 10.56 -2.64 -7.42
N ILE A 56 11.09 -1.67 -6.68
CA ILE A 56 12.47 -1.24 -6.81
C ILE A 56 13.25 -2.01 -5.74
N LYS A 57 14.27 -2.78 -6.12
CA LYS A 57 15.20 -3.47 -5.21
C LYS A 57 16.08 -2.47 -4.43
N LEU A 58 15.47 -1.41 -3.90
CA LEU A 58 16.08 -0.43 -3.02
C LEU A 58 16.24 -1.13 -1.68
N ASP A 59 17.48 -1.49 -1.39
CA ASP A 59 17.87 -2.00 -0.08
C ASP A 59 17.33 -1.06 1.01
N GLU A 60 16.83 -1.63 2.12
CA GLU A 60 16.18 -0.87 3.19
C GLU A 60 17.12 0.23 3.71
N GLU A 61 18.42 -0.05 3.77
CA GLU A 61 19.47 0.93 4.08
C GLU A 61 19.53 2.10 3.07
N LYS A 62 19.49 1.82 1.76
CA LYS A 62 19.54 2.88 0.74
C LYS A 62 18.28 3.74 0.75
N ALA A 63 17.12 3.14 1.05
CA ALA A 63 15.87 3.88 1.22
C ALA A 63 15.90 4.80 2.45
N LEU A 64 16.41 4.31 3.59
CA LEU A 64 16.63 5.11 4.80
C LEU A 64 17.61 6.26 4.56
N ILE A 65 18.73 5.99 3.89
CA ILE A 65 19.73 7.01 3.53
C ILE A 65 19.12 8.06 2.58
N ALA A 66 18.37 7.64 1.57
CA ALA A 66 17.72 8.56 0.62
C ALA A 66 16.68 9.45 1.32
N LEU A 67 15.88 8.89 2.24
CA LEU A 67 14.92 9.64 3.05
C LEU A 67 15.63 10.66 3.95
N LEU A 68 16.75 10.26 4.56
CA LEU A 68 17.55 11.12 5.42
C LEU A 68 18.14 12.28 4.62
N ILE A 69 18.75 12.00 3.45
CA ILE A 69 19.24 13.03 2.52
C ILE A 69 18.11 14.00 2.15
N TYR A 70 16.90 13.52 1.88
CA TYR A 70 15.76 14.35 1.51
C TYR A 70 15.35 15.33 2.62
N ILE A 71 15.27 14.86 3.87
CA ILE A 71 14.94 15.70 5.03
C ILE A 71 16.06 16.72 5.27
N LEU A 72 17.31 16.29 5.21
CA LEU A 72 18.48 17.15 5.43
C LEU A 72 18.64 18.22 4.35
N HIS A 73 18.42 17.86 3.08
CA HIS A 73 18.41 18.81 1.97
C HIS A 73 17.39 19.93 2.20
N LYS A 74 16.19 19.58 2.71
CA LYS A 74 15.13 20.55 2.99
C LYS A 74 15.43 21.46 4.20
N ASN A 75 16.15 20.94 5.19
CA ASN A 75 16.56 21.68 6.38
C ASN A 75 17.87 22.47 6.20
N GLY A 76 18.47 22.46 5.00
CA GLY A 76 19.71 23.19 4.72
C GLY A 76 20.94 22.58 5.41
N ALA A 77 20.98 21.26 5.58
CA ALA A 77 22.14 20.58 6.14
C ALA A 77 23.40 20.76 5.29
N ASP A 78 24.55 20.63 5.94
CA ASP A 78 25.86 20.87 5.34
C ASP A 78 26.07 20.10 4.02
N ILE A 79 26.45 20.82 2.95
CA ILE A 79 26.62 20.24 1.60
C ILE A 79 27.65 19.10 1.60
N LYS A 80 28.69 19.20 2.43
CA LYS A 80 29.70 18.14 2.60
C LYS A 80 29.11 16.88 3.22
N LEU A 81 28.15 17.03 4.14
CA LEU A 81 27.45 15.93 4.78
C LEU A 81 26.46 15.27 3.80
N LEU A 82 25.76 16.08 3.00
CA LEU A 82 24.86 15.59 1.95
C LEU A 82 25.62 14.78 0.89
N LEU A 83 26.79 15.27 0.46
CA LEU A 83 27.69 14.58 -0.47
C LEU A 83 28.25 13.28 0.11
N GLY A 84 28.58 13.24 1.40
CA GLY A 84 29.04 12.02 2.07
C GLY A 84 27.97 10.93 2.11
N LEU A 85 26.72 11.30 2.44
CA LEU A 85 25.59 10.37 2.42
C LEU A 85 25.24 9.93 0.99
N ALA A 86 25.30 10.84 0.01
CA ALA A 86 25.09 10.50 -1.39
C ALA A 86 26.19 9.57 -1.94
N TYR A 87 27.44 9.73 -1.50
CA TYR A 87 28.55 8.84 -1.85
C TYR A 87 28.36 7.43 -1.29
N LEU A 88 27.73 7.29 -0.12
CA LEU A 88 27.39 6.00 0.49
C LEU A 88 26.26 5.27 -0.28
N LEU A 89 25.50 6.00 -1.10
CA LEU A 89 24.44 5.44 -1.94
C LEU A 89 24.97 4.88 -3.27
N LEU A 90 26.09 5.42 -3.77
CA LEU A 90 26.80 4.97 -4.97
C LEU A 90 27.53 3.63 -4.72
#